data_AF-A0A7S4FED8-F1
#
_entry.id   AF-A0A7S4FED8-F1
#
_cell.length_a   1.000
_cell.length_b   1.000
_cell.length_c   1.000
_cell.angle_alpha   90.00
_cell.angle_beta   90.00
_cell.angle_gamma   90.00
#
_symmetry.space_group_name_H-M   'P 1'
#
loop_
_entity.id
_entity.type
_entity.pdbx_description
1 polymer ?
#
loop_
_entity_poly.entity_id
_entity_poly.type
_entity_poly.pdbx_seq_one_letter_code
_entity_poly.pdbx_strand_id
1 'polypeptide(L)'
;FGGTSAGGFAVVRHCNPVGQRLFQWLPSLARFSCIVESGVFLDMPTPANEPVMRSCFHTLLRQHEAGPPGPCSPSDPSSPECFMPQYAVPRIRYPFFVLQNVYDTWQAKFLGHKQLCAKVHRFHAQVLQVLGATQPPNGLFTLGCWSHSIPQSAYKAVAGEVFQWYARNKTVHVFAPPFPKDRLCATGK
;
A
#
# COMPACT_ATOMS: atom_id res chain seq x y z
N PHE A 1 14.14 -0.88 -4.60
CA PHE A 1 13.77 0.34 -3.85
C PHE A 1 12.67 -0.03 -2.87
N GLY A 2 12.83 0.26 -1.57
CA GLY A 2 11.91 -0.25 -0.55
C GLY A 2 11.68 0.73 0.59
N GLY A 3 10.53 0.62 1.26
CA GLY A 3 10.21 1.46 2.40
C GLY A 3 8.96 1.00 3.16
N THR A 4 8.88 1.43 4.42
CA THR A 4 7.79 1.10 5.34
C THR A 4 7.03 2.36 5.75
N SER A 5 5.71 2.30 5.93
CA SER A 5 4.88 3.42 6.40
C SER A 5 4.98 4.62 5.46
N ALA A 6 5.30 5.82 5.98
CA ALA A 6 5.62 7.01 5.20
C ALA A 6 6.74 6.77 4.16
N GLY A 7 7.73 5.93 4.48
CA GLY A 7 8.74 5.50 3.52
C GLY A 7 8.17 4.61 2.41
N GLY A 8 7.19 3.76 2.73
CA GLY A 8 6.45 2.97 1.75
C GLY A 8 5.61 3.86 0.84
N PHE A 9 4.96 4.88 1.40
CA PHE A 9 4.26 5.90 0.62
C PHE A 9 5.21 6.67 -0.31
N ALA A 10 6.41 7.02 0.17
CA ALA A 10 7.44 7.62 -0.67
C ALA A 10 7.83 6.69 -1.83
N VAL A 11 7.94 5.37 -1.60
CA VAL A 11 8.18 4.41 -2.69
C VAL A 11 7.04 4.42 -3.71
N VAL A 12 5.77 4.43 -3.29
CA VAL A 12 4.62 4.54 -4.22
C VAL A 12 4.77 5.76 -5.13
N ARG A 13 5.15 6.92 -4.56
CA ARG A 13 5.33 8.18 -5.32
C ARG A 13 6.56 8.15 -6.22
N HIS A 14 7.66 7.56 -5.76
CA HIS A 14 8.97 7.73 -6.40
C HIS A 14 9.46 6.52 -7.20
N CYS A 15 8.76 5.38 -7.18
CA CYS A 15 9.19 4.17 -7.89
C CYS A 15 9.43 4.44 -9.40
N ASN A 16 8.48 5.09 -10.08
CA ASN A 16 8.61 5.41 -11.50
C ASN A 16 9.78 6.35 -11.82
N PRO A 17 9.89 7.56 -11.24
CA PRO A 17 10.99 8.47 -11.57
C PRO A 17 12.36 7.92 -11.15
N VAL A 18 12.45 7.20 -10.03
CA VAL A 18 13.71 6.56 -9.60
C VAL A 18 14.14 5.48 -10.58
N GLY A 19 13.23 4.57 -10.95
CA GLY A 19 13.53 3.54 -11.93
C GLY A 19 13.96 4.12 -13.27
N GLN A 20 13.25 5.15 -13.75
CA GLN A 20 13.59 5.81 -15.02
C GLN A 20 14.98 6.43 -14.98
N ARG A 21 15.30 7.17 -13.92
CA ARG A 21 16.65 7.77 -13.75
C ARG A 21 17.73 6.70 -13.64
N LEU A 22 17.47 5.60 -12.94
CA LEU A 22 18.44 4.50 -12.82
C LEU A 22 18.73 3.84 -14.17
N PHE A 23 17.72 3.56 -15.00
CA PHE A 23 17.96 3.03 -16.35
C PHE A 23 18.67 4.03 -17.27
N GLN A 24 18.45 5.34 -17.09
CA GLN A 24 19.17 6.38 -17.83
C GLN A 24 20.64 6.47 -17.43
N TRP A 25 20.95 6.41 -16.13
CA TRP A 25 22.32 6.54 -15.61
C TRP A 25 23.11 5.24 -15.68
N LEU A 26 22.44 4.10 -15.63
CA LEU A 26 23.04 2.77 -15.65
C LEU A 26 22.42 1.95 -16.79
N PRO A 27 22.85 2.14 -18.05
CA PRO A 27 22.30 1.41 -19.19
C PRO A 27 22.43 -0.12 -19.07
N SER A 28 23.40 -0.61 -18.28
CA SER A 28 23.61 -2.03 -17.99
C SER A 28 22.77 -2.57 -16.84
N LEU A 29 21.94 -1.75 -16.20
CA LEU A 29 21.07 -2.18 -15.12
C LEU A 29 20.10 -3.25 -15.64
N ALA A 30 20.26 -4.48 -15.19
CA ALA A 30 19.44 -5.60 -15.65
C ALA A 30 17.99 -5.50 -15.13
N ARG A 31 17.78 -4.96 -13.92
CA ARG A 31 16.47 -4.94 -13.28
C ARG A 31 16.32 -3.87 -12.20
N PHE A 32 15.15 -3.26 -12.14
CA PHE A 32 14.70 -2.41 -11.05
C PHE A 32 13.33 -2.88 -10.57
N SER A 33 13.12 -2.86 -9.25
CA SER A 33 11.84 -3.24 -8.63
C SER A 33 11.63 -2.49 -7.33
N CYS A 34 10.38 -2.43 -6.90
CA CYS A 34 9.92 -1.67 -5.76
C CYS A 34 9.14 -2.56 -4.79
N ILE A 35 9.34 -2.36 -3.50
CA ILE A 35 8.59 -3.05 -2.44
C ILE A 35 8.07 -2.02 -1.44
N VAL A 36 6.81 -2.14 -1.07
CA VAL A 36 6.14 -1.21 -0.17
C VAL A 36 5.55 -1.98 0.98
N GLU A 37 5.90 -1.60 2.19
CA GLU A 37 5.32 -2.13 3.41
C GLU A 37 4.48 -1.05 4.10
N SER A 38 3.22 -1.35 4.43
CA SER A 38 2.38 -0.47 5.26
C SER A 38 2.23 0.96 4.72
N GLY A 39 2.45 1.15 3.42
CA GLY A 39 2.55 2.46 2.76
C GLY A 39 1.43 2.73 1.75
N VAL A 40 0.50 1.79 1.59
CA VAL A 40 -0.67 1.92 0.72
C VAL A 40 -1.88 2.26 1.57
N PHE A 41 -2.05 3.55 1.84
CA PHE A 41 -3.21 4.11 2.52
C PHE A 41 -4.41 4.22 1.59
N LEU A 42 -5.59 3.93 2.13
CA LEU A 42 -6.80 3.85 1.33
C LEU A 42 -7.62 5.12 1.46
N ASP A 43 -8.19 5.54 0.34
CA ASP A 43 -9.15 6.62 0.25
C ASP A 43 -10.54 6.11 0.64
N MET A 44 -10.68 5.79 1.92
CA MET A 44 -11.95 5.35 2.50
C MET A 44 -12.52 6.42 3.41
N PRO A 45 -13.84 6.69 3.32
CA PRO A 45 -14.48 7.61 4.22
C PRO A 45 -14.60 7.01 5.62
N THR A 46 -14.70 7.87 6.63
CA THR A 46 -15.04 7.45 7.99
C THR A 46 -16.44 6.82 8.02
N PRO A 47 -16.82 6.15 9.11
CA PRO A 47 -18.17 5.64 9.29
C PRO A 47 -19.27 6.71 9.26
N ALA A 48 -18.91 7.99 9.45
CA ALA A 48 -19.79 9.16 9.28
C ALA A 48 -19.77 9.73 7.84
N ASN A 49 -19.16 9.02 6.90
CA ASN A 49 -18.99 9.41 5.48
C ASN A 49 -18.06 10.61 5.25
N GLU A 50 -17.10 10.86 6.13
CA GLU A 50 -16.16 11.98 6.01
C GLU A 50 -14.86 11.56 5.30
N PRO A 51 -14.34 12.33 4.34
CA PRO A 51 -13.12 11.99 3.58
C PRO A 51 -11.84 12.40 4.34
N VAL A 52 -11.71 12.01 5.61
CA VAL A 52 -10.62 12.45 6.51
C VAL A 52 -9.24 12.10 5.96
N MET A 53 -9.07 10.88 5.42
CA MET A 53 -7.82 10.43 4.82
C MET A 53 -7.41 11.27 3.61
N ARG A 54 -8.35 11.50 2.69
CA ARG A 54 -8.15 12.33 1.51
C ARG A 54 -7.75 13.75 1.89
N SER A 55 -8.47 14.34 2.84
CA SER A 55 -8.17 15.67 3.36
C SER A 55 -6.77 15.75 3.98
N CYS A 56 -6.38 14.76 4.78
CA CYS A 56 -5.07 14.70 5.42
C CYS A 56 -3.93 14.72 4.39
N PHE A 57 -3.96 13.84 3.39
CA PHE A 57 -2.91 13.80 2.36
C PHE A 57 -2.91 15.00 1.44
N HIS A 58 -4.09 15.51 1.08
CA HIS A 58 -4.21 16.72 0.29
C HIS A 58 -3.55 17.91 1.00
N THR A 59 -3.80 18.09 2.30
CA THR A 59 -3.17 19.13 3.12
C THR A 59 -1.66 18.90 3.23
N LEU A 60 -1.23 17.68 3.58
CA LEU A 60 0.18 17.32 3.73
C LEU A 60 0.98 17.66 2.47
N LEU A 61 0.45 17.32 1.30
CA LEU A 61 1.19 17.44 0.05
C LEU A 61 1.17 18.85 -0.51
N ARG A 62 0.12 19.64 -0.23
CA ARG A 62 0.18 21.09 -0.45
C ARG A 62 1.21 21.77 0.44
N GLN A 63 1.29 21.40 1.72
CA GLN A 63 2.25 21.99 2.66
C GLN A 63 3.71 21.69 2.30
N HIS A 64 3.98 20.52 1.73
CA HIS A 64 5.31 20.14 1.27
C HIS A 64 5.58 20.53 -0.19
N GLU A 65 4.72 21.35 -0.81
CA GLU A 65 4.80 21.75 -2.22
C GLU A 65 4.99 20.55 -3.17
N ALA A 66 4.49 19.40 -2.75
CA ALA A 66 4.65 18.15 -3.44
C ALA A 66 3.53 18.01 -4.47
N GLY A 67 3.87 18.13 -5.74
CA GLY A 67 2.96 17.85 -6.84
C GLY A 67 2.45 16.40 -6.86
N PRO A 68 1.43 16.10 -7.67
CA PRO A 68 0.95 14.74 -7.85
C PRO A 68 2.08 13.84 -8.43
N PRO A 69 2.12 12.53 -8.11
CA PRO A 69 3.13 11.56 -8.59
C PRO A 69 3.18 11.35 -10.13
N GLY A 70 2.45 12.14 -10.90
CA GLY A 70 2.24 11.99 -12.34
C GLY A 70 0.81 12.40 -12.70
N PRO A 71 0.37 12.18 -13.96
CA PRO A 71 -0.99 12.46 -14.36
C PRO A 71 -1.94 11.45 -13.71
N CYS A 72 -2.52 11.84 -12.57
CA CYS A 72 -3.54 11.02 -11.91
C CYS A 72 -4.94 11.26 -12.49
N SER A 73 -5.16 12.41 -13.13
CA SER A 73 -6.24 12.59 -14.10
C SER A 73 -5.82 13.65 -15.11
N PRO A 74 -6.04 13.46 -16.42
CA PRO A 74 -5.84 14.51 -17.41
C PRO A 74 -6.73 15.74 -17.17
N SER A 75 -7.88 15.56 -16.49
CA SER A 75 -8.88 16.60 -16.27
C SER A 75 -8.65 17.46 -15.04
N ASP A 76 -7.93 16.98 -14.02
CA ASP A 76 -7.54 17.78 -12.85
C ASP A 76 -6.31 17.18 -12.14
N PRO A 77 -5.10 17.73 -12.35
CA PRO A 77 -3.89 17.30 -11.65
C PRO A 77 -3.88 17.66 -10.16
N SER A 78 -4.73 18.60 -9.73
CA SER A 78 -4.81 19.11 -8.36
C SER A 78 -5.85 18.39 -7.50
N SER A 79 -6.57 17.43 -8.09
CA SER A 79 -7.58 16.63 -7.43
C SER A 79 -6.97 15.95 -6.18
N PRO A 80 -7.63 16.04 -5.00
CA PRO A 80 -7.18 15.40 -3.76
C PRO A 80 -6.89 13.91 -3.89
N GLU A 81 -7.62 13.21 -4.76
CA GLU A 81 -7.45 11.79 -5.08
C GLU A 81 -6.05 11.53 -5.64
N CYS A 82 -5.48 12.47 -6.39
CA CYS A 82 -4.14 12.35 -6.97
C CYS A 82 -3.00 12.29 -5.98
N PHE A 83 -3.27 12.60 -4.73
CA PHE A 83 -2.33 12.53 -3.65
C PHE A 83 -2.40 11.21 -2.86
N MET A 84 -3.40 10.36 -3.12
CA MET A 84 -3.58 9.09 -2.43
C MET A 84 -2.80 7.95 -3.11
N PRO A 85 -2.14 7.07 -2.34
CA PRO A 85 -1.39 5.95 -2.90
C PRO A 85 -2.30 4.92 -3.58
N GLN A 86 -3.55 4.77 -3.14
CA GLN A 86 -4.56 3.92 -3.79
C GLN A 86 -4.66 4.14 -5.31
N TYR A 87 -4.61 5.38 -5.79
CA TYR A 87 -4.72 5.68 -7.22
C TYR A 87 -3.35 5.74 -7.91
N ALA A 88 -2.25 5.85 -7.17
CA ALA A 88 -0.91 5.85 -7.73
C ALA A 88 -0.39 4.44 -8.01
N VAL A 89 -0.72 3.45 -7.17
CA VAL A 89 -0.24 2.05 -7.30
C VAL A 89 -0.52 1.44 -8.69
N PRO A 90 -1.72 1.55 -9.29
CA PRO A 90 -1.99 1.03 -10.64
C PRO A 90 -1.11 1.64 -11.75
N ARG A 91 -0.50 2.80 -11.50
CA ARG A 91 0.29 3.54 -12.50
C ARG A 91 1.79 3.26 -12.41
N ILE A 92 2.21 2.41 -11.48
CA ILE A 92 3.62 2.02 -11.34
C ILE A 92 3.98 1.06 -12.46
N ARG A 93 5.02 1.43 -13.24
CA ARG A 93 5.44 0.70 -14.45
C ARG A 93 6.48 -0.38 -14.17
N TYR A 94 7.14 -0.30 -13.03
CA TYR A 94 8.17 -1.26 -12.62
C TYR A 94 7.54 -2.38 -11.77
N PRO A 95 8.18 -3.57 -11.71
CA PRO A 95 7.76 -4.62 -10.77
C PRO A 95 7.58 -4.06 -9.36
N PHE A 96 6.42 -4.31 -8.78
CA PHE A 96 5.96 -3.67 -7.54
C PHE A 96 5.34 -4.71 -6.60
N PHE A 97 5.85 -4.80 -5.37
CA PHE A 97 5.35 -5.70 -4.34
C PHE A 97 4.74 -4.91 -3.18
N VAL A 98 3.50 -5.19 -2.81
CA VAL A 98 2.80 -4.57 -1.66
C VAL A 98 2.69 -5.55 -0.51
N LEU A 99 3.18 -5.14 0.66
CA LEU A 99 3.00 -5.78 1.95
C LEU A 99 2.08 -4.90 2.80
N GLN A 100 0.87 -5.37 3.11
CA GLN A 100 -0.11 -4.52 3.81
C GLN A 100 -0.91 -5.31 4.85
N ASN A 101 -0.97 -4.80 6.08
CA ASN A 101 -1.98 -5.27 7.03
C ASN A 101 -3.35 -4.77 6.59
N VAL A 102 -4.33 -5.66 6.50
CA VAL A 102 -5.72 -5.28 6.23
C VAL A 102 -6.24 -4.37 7.33
N TYR A 103 -5.81 -4.61 8.58
CA TYR A 103 -6.17 -3.81 9.74
C TYR A 103 -4.99 -2.95 10.21
N ASP A 104 -4.45 -2.16 9.28
CA ASP A 104 -3.40 -1.20 9.55
C ASP A 104 -3.82 -0.22 10.65
N THR A 105 -3.07 -0.22 11.76
CA THR A 105 -3.45 0.57 12.95
C THR A 105 -3.28 2.07 12.75
N TRP A 106 -2.44 2.49 11.81
CA TRP A 106 -2.33 3.90 11.43
C TRP A 106 -3.57 4.31 10.64
N GLN A 107 -4.00 3.52 9.65
CA GLN A 107 -5.24 3.75 8.91
C GLN A 107 -6.48 3.73 9.84
N ALA A 108 -6.51 2.81 10.80
CA ALA A 108 -7.61 2.67 11.75
C ALA A 108 -7.77 3.89 12.67
N LYS A 109 -6.69 4.60 13.00
CA LYS A 109 -6.76 5.83 13.81
C LYS A 109 -7.62 6.91 13.13
N PHE A 110 -7.49 7.07 11.81
CA PHE A 110 -8.27 8.05 11.06
C PHE A 110 -9.73 7.64 10.86
N LEU A 111 -10.04 6.34 10.88
CA LEU A 111 -11.39 5.83 10.67
C LEU A 111 -12.22 5.72 11.97
N GLY A 112 -11.60 5.90 13.14
CA GLY A 112 -12.25 5.71 14.43
C GLY A 112 -12.31 4.24 14.84
N HIS A 113 -11.45 3.87 15.81
CA HIS A 113 -11.26 2.48 16.24
C HIS A 113 -12.56 1.76 16.64
N LYS A 114 -13.43 2.41 17.44
CA LYS A 114 -14.67 1.79 17.93
C LYS A 114 -15.63 1.43 16.80
N GLN A 115 -15.77 2.33 15.83
CA GLN A 115 -16.67 2.15 14.70
C GLN A 115 -16.12 1.14 13.69
N LEU A 116 -14.79 1.07 13.55
CA LEU A 116 -14.11 0.06 12.74
C LEU A 116 -14.36 -1.36 13.28
N CYS A 117 -14.21 -1.58 14.60
CA CYS A 117 -14.44 -2.88 15.22
C CYS A 117 -15.87 -3.40 14.97
N ALA A 118 -16.88 -2.52 15.03
CA ALA A 118 -18.27 -2.89 14.74
C ALA A 118 -18.52 -3.28 13.27
N LYS A 119 -17.64 -2.88 12.35
CA LYS A 119 -17.78 -3.10 10.90
C LYS A 119 -16.57 -3.82 10.29
N VAL A 120 -15.81 -4.56 11.11
CA VAL A 120 -14.48 -5.10 10.76
C VAL A 120 -14.49 -5.99 9.50
N HIS A 121 -15.55 -6.77 9.28
CA HIS A 121 -15.70 -7.61 8.09
C HIS A 121 -15.98 -6.81 6.82
N ARG A 122 -16.79 -5.75 6.92
CA ARG A 122 -17.05 -4.85 5.78
C ARG A 122 -15.77 -4.10 5.41
N PHE A 123 -15.06 -3.60 6.41
CA PHE A 123 -13.77 -2.93 6.23
C PHE A 123 -12.76 -3.86 5.58
N HIS A 124 -12.65 -5.12 6.04
CA HIS A 124 -11.80 -6.13 5.43
C HIS A 124 -12.11 -6.31 3.94
N ALA A 125 -13.38 -6.52 3.58
CA ALA A 125 -13.81 -6.68 2.19
C ALA A 125 -13.47 -5.45 1.34
N GLN A 126 -13.67 -4.24 1.87
CA GLN A 126 -13.32 -2.99 1.18
C GLN A 126 -11.80 -2.86 0.95
N VAL A 127 -10.99 -3.18 1.96
CA VAL A 127 -9.53 -3.15 1.82
C VAL A 127 -9.06 -4.12 0.75
N LEU A 128 -9.56 -5.36 0.76
CA LEU A 128 -9.22 -6.35 -0.25
C LEU A 128 -9.73 -5.97 -1.64
N GLN A 129 -10.91 -5.36 -1.74
CA GLN A 129 -11.42 -4.82 -3.00
C GLN A 129 -10.50 -3.73 -3.53
N VAL A 130 -10.05 -2.81 -2.69
CA VAL A 130 -9.18 -1.70 -3.11
C VAL A 130 -7.78 -2.18 -3.50
N LEU A 131 -7.20 -3.09 -2.73
CA LEU A 131 -5.86 -3.64 -2.99
C LEU A 131 -5.85 -4.71 -4.10
N GLY A 132 -7.00 -5.31 -4.41
CA GLY A 132 -7.13 -6.45 -5.34
C GLY A 132 -7.87 -6.17 -6.64
N ALA A 133 -8.81 -5.21 -6.71
CA ALA A 133 -9.80 -5.17 -7.79
C ALA A 133 -9.45 -4.27 -9.00
N THR A 134 -8.60 -3.24 -8.86
CA THR A 134 -8.44 -2.23 -9.92
C THR A 134 -7.22 -2.43 -10.82
N GLN A 135 -6.15 -3.05 -10.31
CA GLN A 135 -4.99 -3.60 -11.03
C GLN A 135 -4.02 -4.10 -9.96
N PRO A 136 -4.12 -5.37 -9.53
CA PRO A 136 -3.31 -5.84 -8.43
C PRO A 136 -1.84 -5.75 -8.83
N PRO A 137 -0.97 -5.28 -7.91
CA PRO A 137 0.45 -5.25 -8.16
C PRO A 137 0.94 -6.67 -8.48
N ASN A 138 2.01 -6.81 -9.24
CA ASN A 138 2.52 -8.14 -9.58
C ASN A 138 3.02 -8.92 -8.33
N GLY A 139 3.20 -8.25 -7.20
CA GLY A 139 3.25 -8.87 -5.88
C GLY A 139 2.32 -8.20 -4.87
N LEU A 140 1.49 -9.00 -4.18
CA LEU A 140 0.62 -8.57 -3.09
C LEU A 140 0.68 -9.61 -1.98
N PHE A 141 0.90 -9.16 -0.75
CA PHE A 141 0.76 -9.97 0.44
C PHE A 141 0.05 -9.15 1.50
N THR A 142 -1.15 -9.60 1.85
CA THR A 142 -1.96 -8.97 2.89
C THR A 142 -2.04 -9.85 4.12
N LEU A 143 -2.05 -9.22 5.29
CA LEU A 143 -2.17 -9.87 6.59
C LEU A 143 -3.42 -9.41 7.32
N GLY A 144 -4.08 -10.33 8.02
CA GLY A 144 -5.27 -10.08 8.82
C GLY A 144 -4.95 -9.52 10.19
N CYS A 145 -3.79 -8.88 10.38
CA CYS A 145 -3.28 -8.47 11.68
C CYS A 145 -3.64 -7.04 12.04
N TRP A 146 -3.92 -6.83 13.33
CA TRP A 146 -4.05 -5.51 13.93
C TRP A 146 -2.66 -4.93 14.22
N SER A 147 -1.96 -4.53 13.17
CA SER A 147 -0.61 -3.97 13.25
C SER A 147 -0.40 -2.94 12.15
N HIS A 148 0.48 -1.97 12.38
CA HIS A 148 0.92 -1.09 11.30
C HIS A 148 1.91 -1.86 10.42
N SER A 149 3.08 -2.22 10.96
CA SER A 149 4.10 -3.03 10.27
C SER A 149 3.78 -4.52 10.24
N ILE A 150 4.42 -5.24 9.33
CA ILE A 150 4.35 -6.70 9.25
C ILE A 150 4.94 -7.29 10.56
N PRO A 151 4.22 -8.18 11.25
CA PRO A 151 4.75 -8.81 12.46
C PRO A 151 5.90 -9.76 12.14
N GLN A 152 6.87 -9.88 13.04
CA GLN A 152 8.05 -10.73 12.86
C GLN A 152 7.69 -12.20 12.59
N SER A 153 6.60 -12.69 13.17
CA SER A 153 6.05 -14.04 12.92
C SER A 153 5.70 -14.29 11.45
N ALA A 154 5.41 -13.25 10.67
CA ALA A 154 5.09 -13.35 9.25
C ALA A 154 6.33 -13.28 8.34
N TYR A 155 7.50 -12.87 8.84
CA TYR A 155 8.67 -12.59 8.00
C TYR A 155 9.12 -13.78 7.14
N LYS A 156 9.06 -15.01 7.68
CA LYS A 156 9.42 -16.21 6.92
C LYS A 156 8.46 -16.45 5.74
N ALA A 157 7.16 -16.27 5.96
CA ALA A 157 6.16 -16.43 4.92
C ALA A 157 6.32 -15.34 3.85
N VAL A 158 6.43 -14.08 4.28
CA VAL A 158 6.67 -12.93 3.40
C VAL A 158 7.93 -13.10 2.57
N ALA A 159 9.05 -13.53 3.16
CA ALA A 159 10.30 -13.75 2.45
C ALA A 159 10.17 -14.83 1.36
N GLY A 160 9.40 -15.90 1.61
CA GLY A 160 9.09 -16.94 0.62
C GLY A 160 8.35 -16.38 -0.59
N GLU A 161 7.33 -15.58 -0.35
CA GLU A 161 6.51 -14.97 -1.40
C GLU A 161 7.27 -13.90 -2.20
N VAL A 162 8.05 -13.06 -1.50
CA VAL A 162 8.94 -12.08 -2.14
C VAL A 162 9.99 -12.80 -3.00
N PHE A 163 10.50 -13.96 -2.57
CA PHE A 163 11.41 -14.77 -3.38
C PHE A 163 10.73 -15.31 -4.65
N GLN A 164 9.50 -15.82 -4.57
CA GLN A 164 8.74 -16.24 -5.75
C GLN A 164 8.53 -15.08 -6.73
N TRP A 165 8.14 -13.91 -6.23
CA TRP A 165 7.96 -12.73 -7.06
C TRP A 165 9.27 -12.23 -7.67
N TYR A 166 10.27 -11.96 -6.83
CA TYR A 166 11.52 -11.34 -7.26
C TYR A 166 12.41 -12.33 -8.03
N ALA A 167 12.70 -13.51 -7.48
CA ALA A 167 13.68 -14.42 -8.08
C ALA A 167 13.07 -15.27 -9.20
N ARG A 168 11.77 -15.62 -9.10
CA ARG A 168 11.09 -16.48 -10.08
C ARG A 168 10.18 -15.72 -11.05
N ASN A 169 10.11 -14.40 -10.95
CA ASN A 169 9.27 -13.54 -11.79
C ASN A 169 7.79 -13.98 -11.80
N LYS A 170 7.30 -14.52 -10.67
CA LYS A 170 5.91 -14.95 -10.54
C LYS A 170 5.02 -13.80 -10.09
N THR A 171 3.79 -13.79 -10.58
CA THR A 171 2.73 -13.02 -9.93
C THR A 171 2.35 -13.72 -8.63
N VAL A 172 2.33 -12.98 -7.53
CA VAL A 172 2.07 -13.53 -6.19
C VAL A 172 0.99 -12.69 -5.51
N HIS A 173 -0.12 -13.31 -5.14
CA HIS A 173 -1.20 -12.65 -4.39
C HIS A 173 -1.57 -13.51 -3.18
N VAL A 174 -1.31 -13.00 -1.98
CA VAL A 174 -1.72 -13.60 -0.72
C VAL A 174 -2.74 -12.69 -0.05
N PHE A 175 -3.95 -13.23 0.14
CA PHE A 175 -5.06 -12.52 0.76
C PHE A 175 -5.24 -12.96 2.22
N ALA A 176 -5.29 -11.97 3.09
CA ALA A 176 -5.55 -12.17 4.50
C ALA A 176 -6.93 -12.82 4.73
N PRO A 177 -7.07 -13.75 5.70
CA PRO A 177 -8.38 -14.09 6.22
C PRO A 177 -8.95 -12.94 7.07
N PRO A 178 -10.28 -12.89 7.30
CA PRO A 178 -10.86 -11.93 8.21
C PRO A 178 -10.32 -12.07 9.64
N PHE A 179 -10.13 -10.94 10.33
CA PHE A 179 -9.74 -10.87 11.74
C PHE A 179 -10.66 -11.71 12.63
N PRO A 180 -10.14 -12.37 13.69
CA PRO A 180 -8.74 -12.47 14.12
C PRO A 180 -8.01 -13.71 13.59
N LYS A 181 -8.46 -14.33 12.49
CA LYS A 181 -8.10 -15.72 12.13
C LYS A 181 -6.72 -15.92 11.48
N ASP A 182 -5.92 -14.87 11.35
CA ASP A 182 -4.62 -14.97 10.70
C ASP A 182 -3.55 -15.44 11.69
N ARG A 183 -3.06 -16.67 11.48
CA ARG A 183 -2.07 -17.36 12.32
C ARG A 183 -0.70 -16.69 12.31
N LEU A 184 -0.44 -15.80 11.34
CA LEU A 184 0.80 -15.04 11.23
C LEU A 184 0.77 -13.77 12.09
N CYS A 185 -0.40 -13.36 12.58
CA CYS A 185 -0.53 -12.30 13.57
C CYS A 185 -0.02 -12.82 14.90
N ALA A 186 1.01 -12.18 15.42
CA ALA A 186 1.72 -12.65 16.61
C ALA A 186 0.76 -13.15 17.70
N THR A 187 0.86 -14.44 18.02
CA THR A 187 0.65 -14.90 19.39
C THR A 187 1.80 -14.32 20.21
N GLY A 188 1.63 -13.10 20.71
CA GLY A 188 2.46 -12.65 21.82
C GLY A 188 2.27 -13.65 22.96
N LYS A 189 3.39 -14.18 23.48
CA LYS A 189 3.40 -14.80 24.80
C LYS A 189 2.86 -13.83 25.85
#